data_AF-A0A8H5JXL8-F1
#
_entry.id   AF-A0A8H5JXL8-F1
#
_cell.length_a   1.000
_cell.length_b   1.000
_cell.length_c   1.000
_cell.angle_alpha   90.00
_cell.angle_beta   90.00
_cell.angle_gamma   90.00
#
_symmetry.space_group_name_H-M   'P 1'
#
loop_
_entity.id
_entity.type
_entity.pdbx_description
1 polymer ?
#
loop_
_entity_poly.entity_id
_entity_poly.type
_entity_poly.pdbx_seq_one_letter_code
_entity_poly.pdbx_strand_id
1 'polypeptide(L)'
;MAIPRARLYITSLGVFEAAINGQRVGDGVLAPGWTSYNHRLIYRIYDVSSLLLPGQKNIISAEVAEGWYAGRLGFKGGKRFRYGDELGLFAQLEIQDAAGKVSWDLVTDDTWSCTTSPIRTSEIYDGEVLDINHIPLDPLGTRILPKPSAQLVAPDIPPVRVTETISCKRVLRSQSDQTILDFGQNLVGKLFIPSLPTEKDKYITFRHAEVMEDGELGTRPLRDAKCCDTVIGSGEDPSEWSPKFTFHGFRYVQVE
;
A
#
# COMPACT_ATOMS: atom_id res chain seq x y z
N MET A 1 -17.53 30.23 -0.55
CA MET A 1 -16.18 30.44 -1.13
C MET A 1 -16.01 29.44 -2.26
N ALA A 2 -15.44 29.85 -3.39
CA ALA A 2 -15.11 28.91 -4.47
C ALA A 2 -14.01 27.95 -3.99
N ILE A 3 -14.13 26.67 -4.32
CA ILE A 3 -13.09 25.69 -4.05
C ILE A 3 -11.92 26.02 -4.98
N PRO A 4 -10.73 26.32 -4.45
CA PRO A 4 -9.60 26.64 -5.31
C PRO A 4 -9.15 25.36 -6.04
N ARG A 5 -8.70 25.50 -7.28
CA ARG A 5 -8.14 24.37 -8.03
C ARG A 5 -6.87 23.92 -7.33
N ALA A 6 -6.78 22.65 -6.96
CA ALA A 6 -5.64 22.10 -6.25
C ALA A 6 -5.14 20.81 -6.88
N ARG A 7 -3.81 20.70 -7.01
CA ARG A 7 -3.13 19.52 -7.57
C ARG A 7 -2.08 19.01 -6.59
N LEU A 8 -2.12 17.71 -6.30
CA LEU A 8 -1.05 17.05 -5.57
C LEU A 8 -0.13 16.32 -6.55
N TYR A 9 1.15 16.68 -6.56
CA TYR A 9 2.23 15.99 -7.24
C TYR A 9 2.98 15.18 -6.20
N ILE A 10 3.13 13.87 -6.38
CA ILE A 10 3.65 13.00 -5.32
C ILE A 10 4.37 11.76 -5.87
N THR A 11 5.49 11.40 -5.25
CA THR A 11 6.25 10.17 -5.49
C THR A 11 6.91 9.69 -4.20
N SER A 12 7.52 8.52 -4.23
CA SER A 12 8.28 7.98 -3.10
C SER A 12 9.50 7.16 -3.53
N LEU A 13 10.48 7.09 -2.64
CA LEU A 13 11.49 6.04 -2.62
C LEU A 13 10.89 4.85 -1.88
N GLY A 14 10.12 4.04 -2.61
CA GLY A 14 9.26 3.01 -2.05
C GLY A 14 7.96 2.89 -2.84
N VAL A 15 6.87 2.65 -2.12
CA VAL A 15 5.49 2.84 -2.57
C VAL A 15 4.73 3.67 -1.53
N PHE A 16 3.65 4.35 -1.91
CA PHE A 16 2.90 5.21 -1.02
C PHE A 16 1.38 5.11 -1.20
N GLU A 17 0.66 5.44 -0.14
CA GLU A 17 -0.75 5.81 -0.16
C GLU A 17 -0.92 7.16 0.56
N ALA A 18 -1.57 8.12 -0.10
CA ALA A 18 -1.75 9.47 0.44
C ALA A 18 -3.21 9.72 0.82
N ALA A 19 -3.42 10.56 1.82
CA ALA A 19 -4.72 11.02 2.25
C ALA A 19 -4.72 12.52 2.54
N ILE A 20 -5.86 13.17 2.30
CA ILE A 20 -6.12 14.55 2.69
C ILE A 20 -7.38 14.55 3.54
N ASN A 21 -7.29 15.08 4.75
CA ASN A 21 -8.38 15.12 5.73
C ASN A 21 -9.03 13.75 5.96
N GLY A 22 -8.20 12.69 6.02
CA GLY A 22 -8.63 11.31 6.21
C GLY A 22 -9.21 10.63 4.96
N GLN A 23 -9.35 11.35 3.84
CA GLN A 23 -9.83 10.79 2.57
C GLN A 23 -8.67 10.42 1.67
N ARG A 24 -8.68 9.19 1.15
CA ARG A 24 -7.66 8.67 0.23
C ARG A 24 -7.56 9.55 -1.03
N VAL A 25 -6.32 9.85 -1.44
CA VAL A 25 -6.05 10.60 -2.67
C VAL A 25 -5.94 9.63 -3.84
N GLY A 26 -6.88 9.73 -4.77
CA GLY A 26 -6.93 8.87 -5.96
C GLY A 26 -7.25 7.40 -5.66
N ASP A 27 -7.10 6.56 -6.67
CA ASP A 27 -7.48 5.15 -6.65
C ASP A 27 -6.30 4.20 -6.95
N GLY A 28 -5.11 4.75 -7.21
CA GLY A 28 -3.91 3.98 -7.53
C GLY A 28 -3.45 3.09 -6.37
N VAL A 29 -2.91 1.92 -6.69
CA VAL A 29 -2.29 1.00 -5.73
C VAL A 29 -0.83 0.78 -6.09
N LEU A 30 0.04 0.56 -5.09
CA LEU A 30 1.49 0.41 -5.28
C LEU A 30 2.12 1.56 -6.09
N ALA A 31 1.59 2.76 -5.94
CA ALA A 31 2.17 3.96 -6.54
C ALA A 31 3.53 4.27 -5.90
N PRO A 32 4.54 4.77 -6.62
CA PRO A 32 4.49 5.19 -8.03
C PRO A 32 4.62 4.03 -9.04
N GLY A 33 5.01 2.84 -8.59
CA GLY A 33 5.32 1.66 -9.40
C GLY A 33 6.82 1.33 -9.40
N TRP A 34 7.21 0.30 -10.15
CA TRP A 34 8.61 -0.12 -10.24
C TRP A 34 9.31 0.51 -11.44
N THR A 35 10.38 1.26 -11.19
CA THR A 35 11.27 1.81 -12.23
C THR A 35 12.74 1.53 -11.89
N SER A 36 13.65 1.85 -12.81
CA SER A 36 15.08 1.93 -12.47
C SER A 36 15.31 3.21 -11.64
N TYR A 37 15.12 3.13 -10.31
CA TYR A 37 15.11 4.27 -9.38
C TYR A 37 16.37 5.17 -9.43
N ASN A 38 17.49 4.69 -9.97
CA ASN A 38 18.73 5.47 -10.16
C ASN A 38 18.73 6.33 -11.44
N HIS A 39 17.75 6.14 -12.33
CA HIS A 39 17.66 6.80 -13.63
C HIS A 39 16.38 7.62 -13.76
N ARG A 40 15.23 7.06 -13.34
CA ARG A 40 13.94 7.75 -13.39
C ARG A 40 13.08 7.41 -12.19
N LEU A 41 12.29 8.37 -11.74
CA LEU A 41 11.24 8.22 -10.74
C LEU A 41 9.95 8.81 -11.30
N ILE A 42 8.92 7.98 -11.35
CA ILE A 42 7.59 8.44 -11.80
C ILE A 42 6.92 9.15 -10.63
N TYR A 43 6.30 10.30 -10.88
CA TYR A 43 5.39 10.95 -9.93
C TYR A 43 3.94 10.83 -10.39
N ARG A 44 3.00 10.99 -9.47
CA ARG A 44 1.56 11.01 -9.75
C ARG A 44 1.01 12.41 -9.54
N ILE A 45 -0.03 12.73 -10.30
CA ILE A 45 -0.72 14.02 -10.29
C ILE A 45 -2.18 13.75 -9.99
N TYR A 46 -2.71 14.34 -8.92
CA TYR A 46 -4.10 14.15 -8.51
C TYR A 46 -4.84 15.49 -8.46
N ASP A 47 -6.10 15.52 -8.90
CA ASP A 47 -7.02 16.57 -8.49
C ASP A 47 -7.38 16.36 -7.03
N VAL A 48 -7.10 17.34 -6.18
CA VAL A 48 -7.43 17.26 -4.75
C VAL A 48 -8.31 18.42 -4.30
N SER A 49 -8.86 19.17 -5.26
CA SER A 49 -9.68 20.35 -4.98
C SER A 49 -10.83 20.03 -4.02
N SER A 50 -11.53 18.92 -4.24
CA SER A 50 -12.67 18.49 -3.42
C SER A 50 -12.30 17.92 -2.04
N LEU A 51 -11.01 17.64 -1.79
CA LEU A 51 -10.54 17.10 -0.51
C LEU A 51 -10.14 18.22 0.47
N LEU A 52 -9.94 19.44 -0.02
CA LEU A 52 -9.55 20.59 0.79
C LEU A 52 -10.75 21.24 1.49
N LEU A 53 -10.50 21.77 2.68
CA LEU A 53 -11.43 22.54 3.50
C LEU A 53 -11.00 24.02 3.51
N PRO A 54 -11.60 24.89 2.68
CA PRO A 54 -11.20 26.29 2.59
C PRO A 54 -11.33 27.02 3.93
N GLY A 55 -10.31 27.79 4.31
CA GLY A 55 -10.28 28.57 5.55
C GLY A 55 -10.13 27.74 6.83
N GLN A 56 -9.93 26.43 6.72
CA GLN A 56 -9.74 25.53 7.85
C GLN A 56 -8.35 24.89 7.82
N LYS A 57 -7.96 24.28 8.94
CA LYS A 57 -6.77 23.44 9.00
C LYS A 57 -7.01 22.20 8.14
N ASN A 58 -6.09 21.95 7.20
CA ASN A 58 -6.07 20.75 6.38
C ASN A 58 -4.92 19.86 6.86
N ILE A 59 -5.12 18.54 6.78
CA ILE A 59 -4.09 17.55 7.11
C ILE A 59 -3.82 16.75 5.84
N ILE A 60 -2.54 16.69 5.46
CA ILE A 60 -2.06 15.79 4.40
C ILE A 60 -1.19 14.74 5.08
N SER A 61 -1.40 13.49 4.74
CA SER A 61 -0.59 12.37 5.20
C SER A 61 -0.25 11.45 4.04
N ALA A 62 0.86 10.72 4.18
CA ALA A 62 1.16 9.61 3.31
C ALA A 62 1.82 8.49 4.13
N GLU A 63 1.36 7.27 3.91
CA GLU A 63 2.01 6.07 4.42
C GLU A 63 2.95 5.55 3.32
N VAL A 64 4.22 5.31 3.67
CA VAL A 64 5.26 4.89 2.72
C VAL A 64 5.80 3.53 3.14
N ALA A 65 5.83 2.59 2.21
CA ALA A 65 6.37 1.25 2.40
C ALA A 65 7.50 0.96 1.41
N GLU A 66 8.24 -0.12 1.66
CA GLU A 66 9.49 -0.45 0.94
C GLU A 66 9.32 -0.70 -0.56
N GLY A 67 8.20 -1.32 -0.95
CA GLY A 67 7.93 -1.73 -2.32
C GLY A 67 9.13 -2.40 -3.00
N TRP A 68 9.34 -2.06 -4.28
CA TRP A 68 10.51 -2.53 -5.03
C TRP A 68 11.80 -1.75 -4.74
N TYR A 69 11.73 -0.62 -4.04
CA TYR A 69 12.89 0.24 -3.78
C TYR A 69 13.82 -0.39 -2.73
N ALA A 70 13.26 -0.73 -1.57
CA ALA A 70 13.98 -1.28 -0.43
C ALA A 70 13.65 -2.75 -0.15
N GLY A 71 12.54 -3.27 -0.68
CA GLY A 71 12.09 -4.63 -0.39
C GLY A 71 12.91 -5.73 -1.05
N ARG A 72 12.63 -6.97 -0.64
CA ARG A 72 13.33 -8.17 -1.13
C ARG A 72 12.94 -8.46 -2.58
N LEU A 73 13.94 -8.51 -3.47
CA LEU A 73 13.72 -8.78 -4.89
C LEU A 73 14.58 -9.92 -5.44
N GLY A 74 13.98 -10.71 -6.34
CA GLY A 74 14.62 -11.80 -7.07
C GLY A 74 14.48 -13.18 -6.41
N PHE A 75 14.95 -14.20 -7.13
CA PHE A 75 14.87 -15.61 -6.74
C PHE A 75 16.06 -16.05 -5.85
N LYS A 76 15.99 -17.27 -5.29
CA LYS A 76 17.04 -17.88 -4.45
C LYS A 76 17.36 -17.02 -3.22
N GLY A 77 16.34 -16.70 -2.44
CA GLY A 77 16.39 -15.79 -1.29
C GLY A 77 16.35 -14.31 -1.66
N GLY A 78 16.73 -13.91 -2.88
CA GLY A 78 16.69 -12.51 -3.32
C GLY A 78 17.65 -11.59 -2.56
N LYS A 79 17.50 -10.27 -2.74
CA LYS A 79 18.27 -9.25 -2.01
C LYS A 79 17.40 -8.03 -1.73
N ARG A 80 17.47 -7.54 -0.49
CA ARG A 80 16.83 -6.29 -0.01
C ARG A 80 17.73 -5.08 -0.33
N PHE A 81 17.17 -3.88 -0.26
CA PHE A 81 17.91 -2.62 -0.43
C PHE A 81 18.67 -2.54 -1.75
N ARG A 82 18.00 -2.94 -2.85
CA ARG A 82 18.60 -2.91 -4.19
C ARG A 82 18.88 -1.49 -4.66
N TYR A 83 18.03 -0.54 -4.27
CA TYR A 83 18.14 0.87 -4.68
C TYR A 83 18.52 1.78 -3.51
N GLY A 84 18.01 1.49 -2.31
CA GLY A 84 18.41 2.13 -1.07
C GLY A 84 17.72 1.50 0.13
N ASP A 85 18.08 1.96 1.33
CA ASP A 85 17.62 1.48 2.63
C ASP A 85 16.81 2.52 3.41
N GLU A 86 16.63 3.71 2.85
CA GLU A 86 15.84 4.79 3.44
C GLU A 86 14.61 5.12 2.60
N LEU A 87 13.43 5.04 3.24
CA LEU A 87 12.17 5.41 2.60
C LEU A 87 12.04 6.93 2.54
N GLY A 88 11.51 7.43 1.43
CA GLY A 88 11.37 8.86 1.20
C GLY A 88 10.06 9.20 0.54
N LEU A 89 9.50 10.35 0.87
CA LEU A 89 8.35 10.96 0.22
C LEU A 89 8.81 12.25 -0.46
N PHE A 90 8.35 12.51 -1.67
CA PHE A 90 8.52 13.80 -2.31
C PHE A 90 7.18 14.25 -2.87
N ALA A 91 6.62 15.30 -2.27
CA ALA A 91 5.30 15.79 -2.62
C ALA A 91 5.24 17.32 -2.67
N GLN A 92 4.38 17.82 -3.54
CA GLN A 92 4.06 19.24 -3.71
C GLN A 92 2.56 19.35 -3.94
N LEU A 93 1.85 20.01 -3.04
CA LEU A 93 0.48 20.46 -3.25
C LEU A 93 0.52 21.86 -3.81
N GLU A 94 -0.12 22.09 -4.95
CA GLU A 94 -0.29 23.42 -5.54
C GLU A 94 -1.74 23.86 -5.46
N ILE A 95 -1.97 25.11 -5.03
CA ILE A 95 -3.23 25.82 -5.14
C ILE A 95 -3.11 26.84 -6.26
N GLN A 96 -4.06 26.81 -7.20
CA GLN A 96 -4.11 27.69 -8.35
C GLN A 96 -5.18 28.78 -8.17
N ASP A 97 -4.87 29.99 -8.64
CA ASP A 97 -5.83 31.08 -8.75
C ASP A 97 -6.81 30.88 -9.92
N ALA A 98 -7.74 31.84 -10.09
CA ALA A 98 -8.74 31.80 -11.17
C ALA A 98 -8.12 31.87 -12.57
N ALA A 99 -6.90 32.38 -12.71
CA ALA A 99 -6.15 32.42 -13.97
C ALA A 99 -5.31 31.14 -14.20
N GLY A 100 -5.31 30.20 -13.26
CA GLY A 100 -4.57 28.94 -13.33
C GLY A 100 -3.10 29.05 -12.89
N LYS A 101 -2.68 30.19 -12.33
CA LYS A 101 -1.32 30.37 -11.80
C LYS A 101 -1.24 29.80 -10.38
N VAL A 102 -0.14 29.12 -10.06
CA VAL A 102 0.15 28.69 -8.68
C VAL A 102 0.23 29.93 -7.78
N SER A 103 -0.70 30.03 -6.84
CA SER A 103 -0.81 31.13 -5.89
C SER A 103 -0.26 30.76 -4.51
N TRP A 104 -0.22 29.46 -4.20
CA TRP A 104 0.35 28.91 -2.97
C TRP A 104 0.72 27.44 -3.17
N ASP A 105 1.75 26.98 -2.49
CA ASP A 105 2.19 25.60 -2.48
C ASP A 105 2.61 25.11 -1.08
N LEU A 106 2.51 23.79 -0.89
CA LEU A 106 3.07 23.08 0.25
C LEU A 106 3.96 21.95 -0.28
N VAL A 107 5.21 21.95 0.14
CA VAL A 107 6.19 20.93 -0.23
C VAL A 107 6.55 20.04 0.95
N THR A 108 7.01 18.83 0.67
CA THR A 108 7.69 18.00 1.69
C THR A 108 9.03 18.63 2.06
N ASP A 109 9.23 18.91 3.34
CA ASP A 109 10.44 19.46 3.94
C ASP A 109 10.64 18.89 5.36
N ASP A 110 11.58 19.43 6.14
CA ASP A 110 11.88 19.00 7.51
C ASP A 110 10.87 19.48 8.57
N THR A 111 9.83 20.24 8.18
CA THR A 111 8.74 20.63 9.08
C THR A 111 7.67 19.54 9.22
N TRP A 112 7.72 18.51 8.38
CA TRP A 112 6.85 17.35 8.45
C TRP A 112 7.22 16.46 9.65
N SER A 113 6.21 15.76 10.17
CA SER A 113 6.41 14.71 11.17
C SER A 113 6.10 13.33 10.60
N CYS A 114 6.70 12.30 11.20
CA CYS A 114 6.48 10.90 10.85
C CYS A 114 6.28 10.05 12.12
N THR A 115 5.56 8.95 11.96
CA THR A 115 5.40 7.91 12.98
C THR A 115 5.15 6.58 12.28
N THR A 116 5.20 5.47 13.02
CA THR A 116 4.88 4.14 12.50
C THR A 116 3.37 3.96 12.37
N SER A 117 2.97 3.23 11.34
CA SER A 117 1.60 2.81 11.09
C SER A 117 1.28 1.47 11.77
N PRO A 118 -0.01 1.09 11.84
CA PRO A 118 -0.45 -0.27 12.23
C PRO A 118 0.15 -1.39 11.37
N ILE A 119 0.59 -1.09 10.14
CA ILE A 119 1.32 -2.04 9.30
C ILE A 119 2.73 -2.22 9.87
N ARG A 120 3.02 -3.41 10.43
CA ARG A 120 4.32 -3.77 11.00
C ARG A 120 5.34 -4.12 9.92
N THR A 121 4.90 -4.86 8.90
CA THR A 121 5.70 -5.24 7.74
C THR A 121 4.82 -5.31 6.51
N SER A 122 5.31 -4.90 5.35
CA SER A 122 4.63 -5.13 4.07
C SER A 122 5.65 -5.35 2.97
N GLU A 123 5.68 -6.57 2.43
CA GLU A 123 6.64 -7.00 1.42
C GLU A 123 5.91 -7.53 0.19
N ILE A 124 6.43 -7.23 -1.00
CA ILE A 124 5.84 -7.67 -2.28
C ILE A 124 5.70 -9.20 -2.38
N TYR A 125 6.61 -9.97 -1.77
CA TYR A 125 6.60 -11.44 -1.86
C TYR A 125 6.02 -12.14 -0.64
N ASP A 126 6.23 -11.57 0.55
CA ASP A 126 5.88 -12.26 1.80
C ASP A 126 4.53 -11.86 2.35
N GLY A 127 3.98 -10.73 1.90
CA GLY A 127 2.68 -10.20 2.32
C GLY A 127 2.77 -9.11 3.38
N GLU A 128 1.66 -8.85 4.06
CA GLU A 128 1.50 -7.73 4.98
C GLU A 128 1.06 -8.18 6.37
N VAL A 129 1.68 -7.62 7.42
CA VAL A 129 1.27 -7.84 8.81
C VAL A 129 0.69 -6.54 9.35
N LEU A 130 -0.61 -6.55 9.65
CA LEU A 130 -1.35 -5.47 10.28
C LEU A 130 -1.56 -5.78 11.76
N ASP A 131 -1.15 -4.87 12.63
CA ASP A 131 -1.48 -4.92 14.05
C ASP A 131 -2.46 -3.82 14.42
N ILE A 132 -3.71 -4.21 14.68
CA ILE A 132 -4.78 -3.26 15.03
C ILE A 132 -4.57 -2.69 16.45
N ASN A 133 -3.81 -3.39 17.30
CA ASN A 133 -3.45 -2.91 18.63
C ASN A 133 -2.33 -1.87 18.61
N HIS A 134 -1.82 -1.51 17.43
CA HIS A 134 -0.73 -0.56 17.30
C HIS A 134 -1.12 0.78 17.91
N ILE A 135 -0.34 1.21 18.90
CA ILE A 135 -0.41 2.55 19.46
C ILE A 135 0.66 3.37 18.73
N PRO A 136 0.27 4.38 17.92
CA PRO A 136 1.24 5.24 17.26
C PRO A 136 2.20 5.85 18.28
N LEU A 137 3.48 5.80 17.96
CA LEU A 137 4.49 6.51 18.74
C LEU A 137 4.31 8.02 18.58
N ASP A 138 4.80 8.79 19.55
CA ASP A 138 4.88 10.24 19.43
C ASP A 138 5.57 10.61 18.10
N PRO A 139 4.94 11.48 17.28
CA PRO A 139 5.51 11.83 15.99
C PRO A 139 6.91 12.42 16.12
N LEU A 140 7.83 11.92 15.30
CA LEU A 140 9.19 12.42 15.18
C LEU A 140 9.26 13.44 14.05
N GLY A 141 10.24 14.35 14.09
CA GLY A 141 10.55 15.20 12.95
C GLY A 141 11.12 14.38 11.79
N THR A 142 10.78 14.75 10.56
CA THR A 142 11.37 14.15 9.37
C THR A 142 12.79 14.67 9.14
N ARG A 143 13.56 13.97 8.28
CA ARG A 143 14.86 14.43 7.81
C ARG A 143 14.86 14.54 6.29
N ILE A 144 15.61 15.50 5.75
CA ILE A 144 15.80 15.62 4.31
C ILE A 144 16.75 14.52 3.82
N LEU A 145 16.34 13.76 2.81
CA LEU A 145 17.19 12.81 2.09
C LEU A 145 17.95 13.54 0.96
N PRO A 146 19.15 13.06 0.58
CA PRO A 146 19.83 13.57 -0.60
C PRO A 146 18.92 13.49 -1.84
N LYS A 147 18.93 14.55 -2.64
CA LYS A 147 18.17 14.57 -3.90
C LYS A 147 18.60 13.36 -4.77
N PRO A 148 17.66 12.51 -5.22
CA PRO A 148 17.99 11.43 -6.13
C PRO A 148 18.61 11.97 -7.42
N SER A 149 19.61 11.28 -7.97
CA SER A 149 20.16 11.58 -9.30
C SER A 149 19.16 11.28 -10.43
N ALA A 150 18.11 10.51 -10.13
CA ALA A 150 17.08 10.14 -11.08
C ALA A 150 16.24 11.34 -11.53
N GLN A 151 15.85 11.31 -12.80
CA GLN A 151 14.92 12.28 -13.37
C GLN A 151 13.51 12.01 -12.84
N LEU A 152 12.80 13.06 -12.41
CA LEU A 152 11.36 12.99 -12.16
C LEU A 152 10.62 13.01 -13.49
N VAL A 153 9.77 12.01 -13.72
CA VAL A 153 9.10 11.79 -15.00
C VAL A 153 7.59 11.68 -14.78
N ALA A 154 6.82 12.40 -15.59
CA ALA A 154 5.37 12.24 -15.64
C ALA A 154 5.01 10.87 -16.22
N PRO A 155 3.94 10.19 -15.74
CA PRO A 155 3.62 8.85 -16.19
C PRO A 155 3.12 8.85 -17.62
N ASP A 156 3.66 7.95 -18.45
CA ASP A 156 3.21 7.63 -19.81
C ASP A 156 2.29 6.39 -19.85
N ILE A 157 2.14 5.71 -18.72
CA ILE A 157 1.34 4.50 -18.54
C ILE A 157 0.24 4.70 -17.48
N PRO A 158 -0.90 3.99 -17.60
CA PRO A 158 -1.92 3.99 -16.57
C PRO A 158 -1.34 3.48 -15.24
N PRO A 159 -1.80 4.00 -14.08
CA PRO A 159 -1.44 3.43 -12.78
C PRO A 159 -2.09 2.05 -12.60
N VAL A 160 -1.51 1.26 -11.69
CA VAL A 160 -2.16 0.05 -11.18
C VAL A 160 -3.35 0.46 -10.32
N ARG A 161 -4.49 -0.20 -10.50
CA ARG A 161 -5.75 0.02 -9.79
C ARG A 161 -6.43 -1.31 -9.50
N VAL A 162 -7.35 -1.32 -8.55
CA VAL A 162 -8.33 -2.40 -8.45
C VAL A 162 -9.31 -2.26 -9.61
N THR A 163 -9.31 -3.22 -10.54
CA THR A 163 -10.14 -3.18 -11.76
C THR A 163 -11.44 -3.95 -11.61
N GLU A 164 -11.50 -4.92 -10.70
CA GLU A 164 -12.64 -5.80 -10.48
C GLU A 164 -12.59 -6.36 -9.05
N THR A 165 -13.76 -6.61 -8.46
CA THR A 165 -13.92 -7.35 -7.20
C THR A 165 -14.55 -8.70 -7.49
N ILE A 166 -13.83 -9.79 -7.21
CA ILE A 166 -14.29 -11.17 -7.43
C ILE A 166 -14.71 -11.78 -6.08
N SER A 167 -15.98 -12.11 -5.93
CA SER A 167 -16.49 -12.78 -4.71
C SER A 167 -15.97 -14.22 -4.61
N CYS A 168 -15.67 -14.66 -3.38
CA CYS A 168 -15.41 -16.06 -3.08
C CYS A 168 -16.57 -16.95 -3.57
N LYS A 169 -16.24 -18.04 -4.28
CA LYS A 169 -17.25 -18.93 -4.88
C LYS A 169 -17.58 -20.11 -3.97
N ARG A 170 -16.60 -20.63 -3.23
CA ARG A 170 -16.77 -21.79 -2.36
C ARG A 170 -15.87 -21.69 -1.14
N VAL A 171 -16.36 -22.20 -0.02
CA VAL A 171 -15.56 -22.49 1.17
C VAL A 171 -15.40 -24.01 1.26
N LEU A 172 -14.16 -24.47 1.31
CA LEU A 172 -13.76 -25.87 1.34
C LEU A 172 -13.06 -26.17 2.67
N ARG A 173 -12.95 -27.46 2.99
CA ARG A 173 -12.06 -27.96 4.04
C ARG A 173 -10.93 -28.74 3.39
N SER A 174 -9.70 -28.46 3.80
CA SER A 174 -8.53 -29.21 3.36
C SER A 174 -8.50 -30.61 4.00
N GLN A 175 -7.57 -31.46 3.59
CA GLN A 175 -7.42 -32.80 4.17
C GLN A 175 -7.08 -32.76 5.68
N SER A 176 -6.36 -31.73 6.12
CA SER A 176 -6.03 -31.42 7.52
C SER A 176 -7.03 -30.49 8.20
N ASP A 177 -8.25 -30.39 7.64
CA ASP A 177 -9.38 -29.64 8.20
C ASP A 177 -9.16 -28.11 8.31
N GLN A 178 -8.30 -27.54 7.45
CA GLN A 178 -8.12 -26.09 7.31
C GLN A 178 -9.21 -25.48 6.43
N THR A 179 -9.57 -24.22 6.68
CA THR A 179 -10.55 -23.49 5.85
C THR A 179 -9.88 -22.95 4.58
N ILE A 180 -10.40 -23.33 3.41
CA ILE A 180 -9.91 -22.86 2.10
C ILE A 180 -11.01 -22.10 1.37
N LEU A 181 -10.74 -20.87 0.97
CA LEU A 181 -11.57 -20.07 0.07
C LEU A 181 -11.16 -20.34 -1.38
N ASP A 182 -12.11 -20.68 -2.25
CA ASP A 182 -11.90 -20.82 -3.70
C ASP A 182 -12.64 -19.71 -4.45
N PHE A 183 -11.89 -18.84 -5.12
CA PHE A 183 -12.44 -17.73 -5.92
C PHE A 183 -12.91 -18.16 -7.31
N GLY A 184 -12.68 -19.42 -7.71
CA GLY A 184 -13.07 -19.97 -9.01
C GLY A 184 -12.20 -19.52 -10.19
N GLN A 185 -11.33 -18.53 -9.97
CA GLN A 185 -10.43 -17.95 -10.96
C GLN A 185 -9.05 -17.76 -10.32
N ASN A 186 -7.97 -18.12 -11.03
CA ASN A 186 -6.63 -17.69 -10.65
C ASN A 186 -6.45 -16.23 -11.07
N LEU A 187 -6.26 -15.33 -10.11
CA LEU A 187 -6.23 -13.89 -10.28
C LEU A 187 -4.96 -13.30 -9.66
N VAL A 188 -4.69 -12.03 -9.96
CA VAL A 188 -3.61 -11.27 -9.32
C VAL A 188 -4.23 -10.08 -8.59
N GLY A 189 -3.93 -9.93 -7.31
CA GLY A 189 -4.49 -8.87 -6.50
C GLY A 189 -4.29 -9.11 -5.02
N LYS A 190 -5.32 -8.79 -4.25
CA LYS A 190 -5.32 -8.85 -2.79
C LYS A 190 -6.73 -9.08 -2.28
N LEU A 191 -6.85 -9.60 -1.06
CA LEU A 191 -8.15 -9.77 -0.42
C LEU A 191 -8.79 -8.42 -0.09
N PHE A 192 -10.12 -8.41 -0.13
CA PHE A 192 -10.96 -7.35 0.41
C PHE A 192 -12.01 -8.01 1.29
N ILE A 193 -12.04 -7.64 2.57
CA ILE A 193 -12.96 -8.17 3.57
C ILE A 193 -13.78 -7.00 4.12
N PRO A 194 -15.09 -6.92 3.80
CA PRO A 194 -15.93 -5.79 4.22
C PRO A 194 -16.03 -5.61 5.74
N SER A 195 -16.03 -6.72 6.48
CA SER A 195 -15.94 -6.76 7.94
C SER A 195 -15.17 -8.01 8.30
N LEU A 196 -14.02 -7.84 8.96
CA LEU A 196 -13.17 -8.94 9.39
C LEU A 196 -13.37 -9.13 10.90
N PRO A 197 -14.04 -10.22 11.34
CA PRO A 197 -14.17 -10.51 12.75
C PRO A 197 -12.80 -10.72 13.38
N THR A 198 -12.47 -10.02 14.47
CA THR A 198 -11.21 -10.26 15.18
C THR A 198 -11.39 -10.48 16.68
N GLU A 199 -10.52 -11.30 17.24
CA GLU A 199 -10.38 -11.47 18.69
C GLU A 199 -9.10 -10.78 19.15
N LYS A 200 -9.14 -10.19 20.36
CA LYS A 200 -8.00 -9.50 20.92
C LYS A 200 -6.77 -10.41 21.04
N ASP A 201 -5.64 -9.94 20.55
CA ASP A 201 -4.33 -10.61 20.55
C ASP A 201 -4.30 -11.94 19.78
N LYS A 202 -5.33 -12.24 18.98
CA LYS A 202 -5.37 -13.38 18.05
C LYS A 202 -4.89 -12.96 16.67
N TYR A 203 -4.32 -13.92 15.96
CA TYR A 203 -3.81 -13.75 14.61
C TYR A 203 -4.78 -14.42 13.65
N ILE A 204 -5.11 -13.72 12.56
CA ILE A 204 -5.79 -14.31 11.41
C ILE A 204 -4.82 -14.24 10.25
N THR A 205 -4.47 -15.39 9.66
CA THR A 205 -3.51 -15.46 8.56
C THR A 205 -4.20 -15.95 7.29
N PHE A 206 -3.96 -15.21 6.20
CA PHE A 206 -4.43 -15.50 4.86
C PHE A 206 -3.24 -15.92 3.99
N ARG A 207 -3.16 -17.21 3.67
CA ARG A 207 -2.11 -17.77 2.80
C ARG A 207 -2.64 -18.01 1.40
N HIS A 208 -1.99 -17.44 0.42
CA HIS A 208 -2.46 -17.42 -0.97
C HIS A 208 -1.73 -18.47 -1.82
N ALA A 209 -2.45 -19.18 -2.70
CA ALA A 209 -1.85 -20.06 -3.70
C ALA A 209 -2.68 -20.19 -4.98
N GLU A 210 -2.01 -20.58 -6.07
CA GLU A 210 -2.63 -20.76 -7.39
C GLU A 210 -3.38 -22.09 -7.52
N VAL A 211 -2.94 -23.13 -6.79
CA VAL A 211 -3.42 -24.51 -6.93
C VAL A 211 -3.58 -25.21 -5.58
N MET A 212 -4.35 -26.29 -5.57
CA MET A 212 -4.35 -27.29 -4.49
C MET A 212 -3.41 -28.45 -4.87
N GLU A 213 -2.72 -29.04 -3.90
CA GLU A 213 -1.83 -30.20 -4.05
C GLU A 213 -2.15 -31.19 -2.93
N ASP A 214 -2.47 -32.45 -3.26
CA ASP A 214 -2.81 -33.50 -2.30
C ASP A 214 -3.85 -33.11 -1.24
N GLY A 215 -4.91 -32.40 -1.65
CA GLY A 215 -5.97 -31.96 -0.74
C GLY A 215 -5.62 -30.77 0.16
N GLU A 216 -4.43 -30.20 -0.01
CA GLU A 216 -3.91 -29.05 0.73
C GLU A 216 -3.58 -27.87 -0.19
N LEU A 217 -3.27 -26.71 0.40
CA LEU A 217 -2.85 -25.53 -0.35
C LEU A 217 -1.46 -25.73 -0.98
N GLY A 218 -1.36 -25.67 -2.31
CA GLY A 218 -0.13 -25.93 -3.07
C GLY A 218 0.84 -24.75 -3.09
N THR A 219 1.63 -24.59 -2.03
CA THR A 219 2.54 -23.42 -1.84
C THR A 219 3.98 -23.67 -2.28
N ARG A 220 4.40 -24.93 -2.45
CA ARG A 220 5.75 -25.31 -2.89
C ARG A 220 6.22 -24.55 -4.16
N PRO A 221 5.40 -24.31 -5.20
CA PRO A 221 5.83 -23.57 -6.39
C PRO A 221 6.16 -22.09 -6.15
N LEU A 222 5.71 -21.49 -5.04
CA LEU A 222 5.98 -20.10 -4.67
C LEU A 222 7.45 -19.90 -4.23
N ARG A 223 8.17 -20.99 -3.91
CA ARG A 223 9.56 -20.99 -3.45
C ARG A 223 9.72 -20.18 -2.16
N ASP A 224 10.47 -19.08 -2.22
CA ASP A 224 10.80 -18.24 -1.07
C ASP A 224 9.79 -17.10 -0.84
N ALA A 225 8.68 -17.06 -1.58
CA ALA A 225 7.60 -16.10 -1.36
C ALA A 225 6.54 -16.72 -0.45
N LYS A 226 6.29 -16.12 0.72
CA LYS A 226 5.30 -16.64 1.68
C LYS A 226 3.86 -16.42 1.21
N CYS A 227 3.61 -15.30 0.53
CA CYS A 227 2.28 -14.86 0.10
C CYS A 227 1.24 -14.90 1.25
N CYS A 228 1.61 -14.34 2.42
CA CYS A 228 0.83 -14.39 3.65
C CYS A 228 0.50 -13.00 4.17
N ASP A 229 -0.78 -12.70 4.32
CA ASP A 229 -1.23 -11.52 5.03
C ASP A 229 -1.73 -11.92 6.41
N THR A 230 -1.35 -11.19 7.45
CA THR A 230 -1.72 -11.48 8.84
C THR A 230 -2.32 -10.24 9.50
N VAL A 231 -3.44 -10.44 10.19
CA VAL A 231 -4.08 -9.43 11.04
C VAL A 231 -3.98 -9.84 12.50
N ILE A 232 -3.44 -8.96 13.34
CA ILE A 232 -3.45 -9.09 14.80
C ILE A 232 -4.65 -8.31 15.32
N GLY A 233 -5.62 -9.04 15.87
CA GLY A 233 -6.90 -8.51 16.31
C GLY A 233 -6.82 -7.69 17.59
N SER A 234 -7.66 -6.66 17.69
CA SER A 234 -7.86 -5.88 18.92
C SER A 234 -9.13 -6.27 19.68
N GLY A 235 -9.97 -7.13 19.08
CA GLY A 235 -11.33 -7.39 19.52
C GLY A 235 -12.37 -6.45 18.89
N GLU A 236 -11.93 -5.48 18.09
CA GLU A 236 -12.79 -4.70 17.20
C GLU A 236 -12.64 -5.19 15.77
N ASP A 237 -13.76 -5.25 15.04
CA ASP A 237 -13.79 -5.75 13.68
C ASP A 237 -13.42 -4.60 12.71
N PRO A 238 -12.24 -4.62 12.05
CA PRO A 238 -11.94 -3.62 11.05
C PRO A 238 -12.92 -3.76 9.87
N SER A 239 -13.44 -2.61 9.46
CA SER A 239 -14.22 -2.50 8.23
C SER A 239 -13.29 -2.38 7.02
N GLU A 240 -13.72 -2.93 5.89
CA GLU A 240 -13.07 -2.79 4.58
C GLU A 240 -11.58 -3.15 4.57
N TRP A 241 -11.18 -4.19 5.32
CA TRP A 241 -9.78 -4.61 5.39
C TRP A 241 -9.26 -5.13 4.05
N SER A 242 -8.09 -4.63 3.65
CA SER A 242 -7.31 -5.09 2.49
C SER A 242 -5.85 -4.72 2.71
N PRO A 243 -4.87 -5.57 2.38
CA PRO A 243 -3.46 -5.21 2.55
C PRO A 243 -3.09 -4.06 1.61
N LYS A 244 -2.20 -3.15 2.00
CA LYS A 244 -1.91 -1.94 1.23
C LYS A 244 -0.77 -2.10 0.23
N PHE A 245 0.35 -2.68 0.66
CA PHE A 245 1.62 -2.59 -0.07
C PHE A 245 2.19 -3.94 -0.57
N THR A 246 1.30 -4.93 -0.73
CA THR A 246 1.60 -6.25 -1.31
C THR A 246 0.54 -6.68 -2.32
N PHE A 247 0.82 -7.76 -3.07
CA PHE A 247 -0.13 -8.42 -3.96
C PHE A 247 0.29 -9.87 -4.19
N HIS A 248 -0.68 -10.73 -4.49
CA HIS A 248 -0.50 -12.16 -4.66
C HIS A 248 -1.13 -12.64 -5.96
N GLY A 249 -0.55 -13.68 -6.58
CA GLY A 249 -1.21 -14.47 -7.61
C GLY A 249 -1.86 -15.69 -6.97
N PHE A 250 -3.18 -15.81 -7.04
CA PHE A 250 -3.90 -16.87 -6.35
C PHE A 250 -5.28 -17.17 -6.92
N ARG A 251 -5.73 -18.40 -6.69
CA ARG A 251 -7.13 -18.81 -6.76
C ARG A 251 -7.68 -19.20 -5.39
N TYR A 252 -6.80 -19.74 -4.54
CA TYR A 252 -7.15 -20.31 -3.26
C TYR A 252 -6.52 -19.50 -2.14
N VAL A 253 -7.25 -19.36 -1.03
CA VAL A 253 -6.74 -18.75 0.20
C VAL A 253 -7.04 -19.67 1.37
N GLN A 254 -6.01 -20.08 2.10
CA GLN A 254 -6.17 -20.73 3.40
C GLN A 254 -6.30 -19.67 4.49
N VAL A 255 -7.28 -19.86 5.39
CA VAL A 255 -7.53 -18.99 6.54
C VAL A 255 -7.21 -19.77 7.82
N GLU A 256 -6.26 -19.24 8.59
CA GLU A 256 -5.77 -19.79 9.88
C GLU A 256 -6.03 -18.81 11.03
#